data_AF-A0A949XP12-F1
#
_entry.id   AF-A0A949XP12-F1
#
_cell.length_a   1.000
_cell.length_b   1.000
_cell.length_c   1.000
_cell.angle_alpha   90.00
_cell.angle_beta   90.00
_cell.angle_gamma   90.00
#
_symmetry.space_group_name_H-M   'P 1'
#
loop_
_entity.id
_entity.type
_entity.pdbx_description
1 polymer ?
#
loop_
_entity_poly.entity_id
_entity_poly.type
_entity_poly.pdbx_seq_one_letter_code
_entity_poly.pdbx_strand_id
1 'polypeptide(L)'
;WNYAQHFAMSDNYFGTTFGPSTPGALNVVAGTTYAGTVKKGSAAGDIADGLTTGSVIGDPDPYGDVCSNPKRTQIRMSGRNVGDLLNDAGITWGSFMGGFADCKKQSTGVTGLTSTDYIPHHAWFQYWASTQNPNHVRPSSPLKIGTSEDGANHEYDLAEFWTAVKLHRIPAVSYIKAAAYQDGHAGYSDPLDEQIFLADFINRLQRTDEWKETVVFITYDDSDGWYDHVMGPIINQSDVKDDQLLGPGNCGTPKSPAGSDAPIQNGRCGYGPRLPLLVVSPWARQNYVDHRVTDQSSIVRFIEENFNLGRIGNGSADVVAGTLNGLFDFRHSAPAPKLFLDPRTGQILSSDTD
;
A
#
# COMPACT_ATOMS: atom_id res chain seq x y z
N TRP A 1 -6.22 9.89 -15.05
CA TRP A 1 -6.63 11.27 -15.40
C TRP A 1 -8.13 11.48 -15.25
N ASN A 2 -8.98 10.74 -15.97
CA ASN A 2 -10.44 10.85 -15.81
C ASN A 2 -10.89 10.69 -14.34
N TYR A 3 -10.29 9.78 -13.55
CA TYR A 3 -10.58 9.71 -12.12
C TYR A 3 -10.31 11.03 -11.37
N ALA A 4 -9.22 11.73 -11.64
CA ALA A 4 -8.94 13.03 -11.02
C ALA A 4 -9.93 14.12 -11.46
N GLN A 5 -10.37 14.09 -12.73
CA GLN A 5 -11.36 15.05 -13.25
C GLN A 5 -12.77 14.85 -12.70
N HIS A 6 -13.10 13.65 -12.22
CA HIS A 6 -14.45 13.30 -11.74
C HIS A 6 -14.53 13.07 -10.23
N PHE A 7 -13.39 12.86 -9.56
CA PHE A 7 -13.29 12.67 -8.12
C PHE A 7 -12.22 13.59 -7.52
N ALA A 8 -11.48 13.13 -6.50
CA ALA A 8 -10.48 13.92 -5.80
C ALA A 8 -9.09 13.31 -5.96
N MET A 9 -8.08 14.17 -5.96
CA MET A 9 -6.67 13.77 -5.87
C MET A 9 -5.92 14.64 -4.87
N SER A 10 -4.77 14.18 -4.40
CA SER A 10 -3.81 15.03 -3.69
C SER A 10 -2.56 15.22 -4.56
N ASP A 11 -2.06 16.44 -4.58
CA ASP A 11 -0.79 16.82 -5.18
C ASP A 11 0.29 17.10 -4.12
N ASN A 12 0.07 16.65 -2.89
CA ASN A 12 0.99 16.88 -1.76
C ASN A 12 1.08 15.64 -0.85
N TYR A 13 1.09 14.45 -1.48
CA TYR A 13 1.17 13.14 -0.85
C TYR A 13 2.54 12.50 -1.13
N PHE A 14 3.28 12.08 -0.10
CA PHE A 14 4.67 11.62 -0.25
C PHE A 14 4.88 10.17 0.20
N GLY A 15 5.97 9.54 -0.24
CA GLY A 15 6.50 8.37 0.45
C GLY A 15 6.88 8.72 1.89
N THR A 16 6.50 7.90 2.89
CA THR A 16 6.82 8.21 4.30
C THR A 16 8.33 8.24 4.54
N THR A 17 9.07 7.44 3.79
CA THR A 17 10.54 7.46 3.67
C THR A 17 10.92 7.52 2.20
N PHE A 18 12.21 7.67 1.91
CA PHE A 18 12.73 7.32 0.59
C PHE A 18 12.47 5.83 0.28
N GLY A 19 12.34 5.50 -1.01
CA GLY A 19 12.04 4.15 -1.51
C GLY A 19 13.16 3.15 -1.25
N PRO A 20 13.05 1.91 -1.75
CA PRO A 20 12.15 1.44 -2.82
C PRO A 20 10.79 0.88 -2.31
N SER A 21 10.22 -0.11 -3.01
CA SER A 21 8.85 -0.60 -2.83
C SER A 21 8.59 -1.21 -1.46
N THR A 22 9.55 -1.95 -0.90
CA THR A 22 9.40 -2.56 0.43
C THR A 22 9.21 -1.51 1.54
N PRO A 23 10.06 -0.45 1.66
CA PRO A 23 9.77 0.69 2.52
C PRO A 23 8.36 1.26 2.34
N GLY A 24 7.92 1.49 1.11
CA GLY A 24 6.58 2.00 0.81
C GLY A 24 5.47 1.07 1.29
N ALA A 25 5.62 -0.23 1.05
CA ALA A 25 4.71 -1.26 1.51
C ALA A 25 4.64 -1.28 3.06
N LEU A 26 5.77 -1.27 3.75
CA LEU A 26 5.77 -1.26 5.22
C LEU A 26 5.12 0.03 5.77
N ASN A 27 5.37 1.17 5.14
CA ASN A 27 4.81 2.45 5.57
C ASN A 27 3.29 2.56 5.39
N VAL A 28 2.71 2.02 4.31
CA VAL A 28 1.26 2.11 4.07
C VAL A 28 0.42 1.22 5.00
N VAL A 29 1.05 0.27 5.71
CA VAL A 29 0.38 -0.61 6.69
C VAL A 29 0.84 -0.42 8.12
N ALA A 30 2.02 0.17 8.35
CA ALA A 30 2.58 0.34 9.68
C ALA A 30 3.12 1.75 9.97
N GLY A 31 3.26 2.62 8.97
CA GLY A 31 3.88 3.94 9.09
C GLY A 31 5.33 3.91 9.54
N THR A 32 6.01 2.77 9.44
CA THR A 32 7.40 2.59 9.85
C THR A 32 8.10 1.50 9.06
N THR A 33 9.39 1.72 8.80
CA THR A 33 10.32 0.72 8.26
C THR A 33 11.21 0.10 9.35
N TYR A 34 11.00 0.45 10.63
CA TYR A 34 11.77 -0.05 11.77
C TYR A 34 10.88 -0.89 12.71
N ALA A 35 11.36 -2.00 13.29
CA ALA A 35 12.66 -2.64 13.11
C ALA A 35 12.52 -3.91 12.26
N GLY A 36 13.17 -3.93 11.11
CA GLY A 36 13.39 -5.13 10.31
C GLY A 36 14.63 -5.88 10.83
N THR A 37 14.51 -7.19 11.03
CA THR A 37 15.63 -8.06 11.41
C THR A 37 15.92 -9.06 10.32
N VAL A 38 17.18 -9.12 9.86
CA VAL A 38 17.63 -10.12 8.89
C VAL A 38 17.51 -11.52 9.50
N LYS A 39 16.84 -12.42 8.79
CA LYS A 39 16.71 -13.84 9.13
C LYS A 39 17.48 -14.73 8.16
N LYS A 40 17.72 -14.25 6.95
CA LYS A 40 18.50 -14.94 5.91
C LYS A 40 19.12 -13.92 4.96
N GLY A 41 20.29 -14.22 4.41
CA GLY A 41 20.97 -13.36 3.43
C GLY A 41 21.79 -12.25 4.09
N SER A 42 22.03 -11.17 3.34
CA SER A 42 22.93 -10.08 3.70
C SER A 42 22.14 -8.85 4.15
N ALA A 43 22.57 -8.15 5.19
CA ALA A 43 21.94 -6.88 5.54
C ALA A 43 22.27 -5.73 4.57
N ALA A 44 23.37 -5.85 3.82
CA ALA A 44 23.90 -4.76 2.99
C ALA A 44 22.91 -4.37 1.88
N GLY A 45 22.50 -3.10 1.87
CA GLY A 45 21.54 -2.54 0.92
C GLY A 45 20.07 -2.76 1.30
N ASP A 46 19.77 -3.59 2.30
CA ASP A 46 18.40 -3.91 2.72
C ASP A 46 18.06 -3.31 4.10
N ILE A 47 19.03 -3.28 5.00
CA ILE A 47 18.92 -2.65 6.32
C ILE A 47 19.96 -1.55 6.43
N ALA A 48 19.55 -0.40 6.97
CA ALA A 48 20.40 0.78 7.14
C ALA A 48 21.75 0.44 7.79
N ASP A 49 22.83 0.98 7.22
CA ASP A 49 24.23 0.71 7.54
C ASP A 49 24.68 -0.76 7.42
N GLY A 50 23.83 -1.66 6.91
CA GLY A 50 24.07 -3.09 6.88
C GLY A 50 23.95 -3.76 8.25
N LEU A 51 23.12 -3.20 9.14
CA LEU A 51 22.88 -3.77 10.46
C LEU A 51 22.04 -5.05 10.39
N THR A 52 22.20 -5.95 11.37
CA THR A 52 21.33 -7.13 11.47
C THR A 52 19.88 -6.77 11.80
N THR A 53 19.67 -5.69 12.54
CA THR A 53 18.35 -5.15 12.88
C THR A 53 18.39 -3.63 12.76
N GLY A 54 17.45 -3.05 12.02
CA GLY A 54 17.42 -1.62 11.75
C GLY A 54 16.24 -1.22 10.89
N SER A 55 16.32 -0.02 10.30
CA SER A 55 15.35 0.46 9.33
C SER A 55 15.55 -0.25 8.00
N VAL A 56 14.46 -0.71 7.40
CA VAL A 56 14.46 -1.31 6.06
C VAL A 56 14.57 -0.19 5.03
N ILE A 57 15.54 -0.32 4.12
CA ILE A 57 15.90 0.69 3.12
C ILE A 57 16.01 0.14 1.69
N GLY A 58 15.94 -1.18 1.53
CA GLY A 58 15.98 -1.87 0.24
C GLY A 58 14.79 -2.81 0.09
N ASP A 59 14.92 -3.82 -0.76
CA ASP A 59 13.85 -4.78 -1.03
C ASP A 59 14.19 -6.21 -0.56
N PRO A 60 14.33 -6.45 0.75
CA PRO A 60 14.39 -7.81 1.26
C PRO A 60 13.01 -8.47 1.13
N ASP A 61 12.97 -9.76 0.83
CA ASP A 61 11.72 -10.52 0.82
C ASP A 61 11.23 -10.81 2.28
N PRO A 62 9.92 -11.07 2.49
CA PRO A 62 9.40 -11.44 3.80
C PRO A 62 9.88 -12.83 4.25
N TYR A 63 10.49 -12.92 5.44
CA TYR A 63 10.99 -14.19 5.95
C TYR A 63 9.87 -15.16 6.34
N GLY A 64 9.82 -16.28 5.63
CA GLY A 64 8.89 -17.38 5.88
C GLY A 64 7.84 -17.53 4.78
N ASP A 65 7.67 -16.54 3.90
CA ASP A 65 6.83 -16.67 2.72
C ASP A 65 7.45 -17.69 1.74
N VAL A 66 6.66 -18.71 1.38
CA VAL A 66 7.06 -19.83 0.53
C VAL A 66 7.50 -19.42 -0.88
N CYS A 67 7.02 -18.27 -1.37
CA CYS A 67 7.41 -17.72 -2.66
C CYS A 67 8.63 -16.80 -2.60
N SER A 68 9.14 -16.47 -1.39
CA SER A 68 10.34 -15.65 -1.26
C SER A 68 11.54 -16.26 -1.97
N ASN A 69 12.28 -15.42 -2.70
CA ASN A 69 13.46 -15.83 -3.41
C ASN A 69 14.54 -16.28 -2.41
N PRO A 70 15.01 -17.54 -2.47
CA PRO A 70 15.96 -18.05 -1.49
C PRO A 70 17.35 -17.41 -1.58
N LYS A 71 17.63 -16.65 -2.65
CA LYS A 71 18.89 -15.92 -2.87
C LYS A 71 18.84 -14.47 -2.41
N ARG A 72 17.66 -13.92 -2.11
CA ARG A 72 17.52 -12.56 -1.58
C ARG A 72 17.66 -12.57 -0.07
N THR A 73 17.97 -11.39 0.46
CA THR A 73 17.82 -11.10 1.88
C THR A 73 16.37 -11.31 2.28
N GLN A 74 16.16 -11.91 3.44
CA GLN A 74 14.84 -12.08 4.01
C GLN A 74 14.82 -11.55 5.42
N ILE A 75 13.82 -10.73 5.72
CA ILE A 75 13.70 -10.05 7.01
C ILE A 75 12.38 -10.40 7.70
N ARG A 76 12.34 -10.17 9.00
CA ARG A 76 11.10 -10.13 9.77
C ARG A 76 10.98 -8.78 10.46
N MET A 77 9.82 -8.16 10.32
CA MET A 77 9.47 -6.94 11.04
C MET A 77 9.04 -7.25 12.47
N SER A 78 9.30 -6.29 13.36
CA SER A 78 8.86 -6.26 14.75
C SER A 78 7.79 -5.18 14.94
N GLY A 79 7.20 -5.13 16.14
CA GLY A 79 6.09 -4.21 16.42
C GLY A 79 4.78 -4.70 15.80
N ARG A 80 3.86 -3.75 15.59
CA ARG A 80 2.52 -4.00 15.07
C ARG A 80 2.33 -3.32 13.71
N ASN A 81 1.35 -3.79 12.96
CA ASN A 81 0.80 -3.11 11.79
C ASN A 81 -0.72 -2.89 11.96
N VAL A 82 -1.37 -2.23 11.01
CA VAL A 82 -2.81 -1.94 11.06
C VAL A 82 -3.67 -3.21 11.06
N GLY A 83 -3.20 -4.31 10.48
CA GLY A 83 -3.87 -5.61 10.52
C GLY A 83 -3.99 -6.15 11.95
N ASP A 84 -2.98 -5.94 12.79
CA ASP A 84 -3.07 -6.30 14.22
C ASP A 84 -4.15 -5.47 14.94
N LEU A 85 -4.30 -4.19 14.59
CA LEU A 85 -5.33 -3.33 15.18
C LEU A 85 -6.73 -3.76 14.74
N LEU A 86 -6.89 -4.12 13.47
CA LEU A 86 -8.14 -4.60 12.89
C LEU A 86 -8.54 -5.96 13.49
N ASN A 87 -7.57 -6.85 13.72
CA ASN A 87 -7.76 -8.12 14.42
C ASN A 87 -8.27 -7.91 15.87
N ASP A 88 -7.61 -7.03 16.64
CA ASP A 88 -8.03 -6.72 18.01
C ASP A 88 -9.46 -6.17 18.07
N ALA A 89 -9.87 -5.40 17.06
CA ALA A 89 -11.20 -4.82 16.95
C ALA A 89 -12.24 -5.76 16.32
N GLY A 90 -11.85 -6.94 15.84
CA GLY A 90 -12.74 -7.88 15.14
C GLY A 90 -13.31 -7.34 13.83
N ILE A 91 -12.60 -6.43 13.16
CA ILE A 91 -13.01 -5.81 11.91
C ILE A 91 -12.53 -6.65 10.74
N THR A 92 -13.39 -6.87 9.75
CA THR A 92 -13.01 -7.67 8.59
C THR A 92 -12.00 -6.93 7.71
N TRP A 93 -10.90 -7.60 7.37
CA TRP A 93 -9.88 -7.02 6.50
C TRP A 93 -9.14 -8.07 5.68
N GLY A 94 -8.49 -7.66 4.60
CA GLY A 94 -7.65 -8.56 3.82
C GLY A 94 -6.65 -7.87 2.91
N SER A 95 -5.56 -8.58 2.66
CA SER A 95 -4.53 -8.33 1.65
C SER A 95 -4.79 -9.24 0.46
N PHE A 96 -5.10 -8.65 -0.70
CA PHE A 96 -5.50 -9.37 -1.91
C PHE A 96 -4.51 -9.09 -3.02
N MET A 97 -3.68 -10.08 -3.35
CA MET A 97 -2.56 -9.90 -4.27
C MET A 97 -2.65 -10.83 -5.49
N GLY A 98 -2.38 -10.29 -6.67
CA GLY A 98 -2.31 -11.10 -7.88
C GLY A 98 -1.21 -12.16 -7.80
N GLY A 99 -1.55 -13.42 -8.11
CA GLY A 99 -0.59 -14.52 -8.13
C GLY A 99 -0.27 -15.13 -6.76
N PHE A 100 -0.84 -14.64 -5.65
CA PHE A 100 -0.57 -15.15 -4.31
C PHE A 100 -0.84 -16.65 -4.19
N ALA A 101 -1.84 -17.20 -4.91
CA ALA A 101 -2.10 -18.64 -4.83
C ALA A 101 -1.07 -19.52 -5.58
N ASP A 102 -0.22 -18.95 -6.43
CA ASP A 102 0.74 -19.69 -7.26
C ASP A 102 2.01 -18.87 -7.53
N CYS A 103 3.07 -19.15 -6.77
CA CYS A 103 4.39 -18.51 -6.90
C CYS A 103 5.01 -18.53 -8.29
N LYS A 104 4.52 -19.39 -9.19
CA LYS A 104 5.06 -19.60 -10.54
C LYS A 104 4.14 -19.09 -11.62
N LYS A 105 2.97 -18.58 -11.26
CA LYS A 105 2.04 -18.02 -12.21
C LYS A 105 2.72 -16.84 -12.92
N GLN A 106 2.72 -16.92 -14.24
CA GLN A 106 3.17 -15.85 -15.11
C GLN A 106 2.04 -15.42 -16.02
N SER A 107 2.04 -14.12 -16.31
CA SER A 107 1.10 -13.49 -17.23
C SER A 107 1.85 -12.54 -18.16
N THR A 108 1.28 -12.34 -19.35
CA THR A 108 1.83 -11.46 -20.38
C THR A 108 0.86 -10.32 -20.59
N GLY A 109 1.35 -9.09 -20.41
CA GLY A 109 0.60 -7.86 -20.63
C GLY A 109 0.29 -7.58 -22.10
N VAL A 110 -0.54 -6.57 -22.35
CA VAL A 110 -0.97 -6.21 -23.71
C VAL A 110 0.17 -5.67 -24.58
N THR A 111 1.25 -5.20 -23.96
CA THR A 111 2.48 -4.76 -24.62
C THR A 111 3.49 -5.89 -24.85
N GLY A 112 3.20 -7.11 -24.39
CA GLY A 112 4.04 -8.30 -24.55
C GLY A 112 5.06 -8.52 -23.43
N LEU A 113 5.10 -7.66 -22.41
CA LEU A 113 5.93 -7.87 -21.22
C LEU A 113 5.40 -9.05 -20.40
N THR A 114 6.29 -9.91 -19.92
CA THR A 114 5.93 -11.10 -19.14
C THR A 114 6.63 -11.09 -17.80
N SER A 115 5.90 -11.37 -16.72
CA SER A 115 6.43 -11.40 -15.36
C SER A 115 5.80 -12.51 -14.55
N THR A 116 6.40 -12.79 -13.39
CA THR A 116 5.77 -13.63 -12.35
C THR A 116 4.80 -12.75 -11.59
N ASP A 117 3.54 -13.20 -11.48
CA ASP A 117 2.43 -12.36 -11.02
C ASP A 117 2.60 -11.94 -9.55
N TYR A 118 3.11 -12.84 -8.71
CA TYR A 118 3.39 -12.56 -7.30
C TYR A 118 4.81 -12.05 -7.08
N ILE A 119 4.92 -10.92 -6.37
CA ILE A 119 6.18 -10.31 -5.97
C ILE A 119 6.25 -10.31 -4.42
N PRO A 120 7.05 -11.20 -3.80
CA PRO A 120 7.07 -11.37 -2.34
C PRO A 120 7.37 -10.07 -1.58
N HIS A 121 8.32 -9.27 -2.07
CA HIS A 121 8.68 -8.03 -1.40
C HIS A 121 7.63 -6.90 -1.49
N HIS A 122 6.54 -7.11 -2.25
CA HIS A 122 5.38 -6.21 -2.23
C HIS A 122 4.31 -6.67 -1.22
N ALA A 123 4.50 -7.81 -0.55
CA ALA A 123 3.50 -8.41 0.33
C ALA A 123 3.52 -7.78 1.72
N TRP A 124 2.77 -6.68 1.85
CA TRP A 124 2.70 -5.80 3.02
C TRP A 124 2.80 -6.54 4.37
N PHE A 125 1.90 -7.48 4.60
CA PHE A 125 1.69 -8.08 5.93
C PHE A 125 2.49 -9.36 6.18
N GLN A 126 3.15 -9.92 5.15
CA GLN A 126 3.98 -11.13 5.26
C GLN A 126 5.26 -10.91 6.08
N TYR A 127 5.62 -9.66 6.35
CA TYR A 127 6.79 -9.31 7.14
C TYR A 127 6.62 -9.51 8.65
N TRP A 128 5.39 -9.56 9.17
CA TRP A 128 5.09 -9.71 10.59
C TRP A 128 4.58 -11.10 10.90
N ALA A 129 5.10 -11.71 11.97
CA ALA A 129 4.67 -13.05 12.37
C ALA A 129 3.18 -13.14 12.74
N SER A 130 2.57 -12.04 13.19
CA SER A 130 1.15 -11.97 13.57
C SER A 130 0.20 -11.98 12.38
N THR A 131 0.61 -11.42 11.23
CA THR A 131 -0.25 -11.24 10.05
C THR A 131 0.21 -12.06 8.83
N GLN A 132 1.36 -12.72 8.87
CA GLN A 132 1.83 -13.52 7.74
C GLN A 132 0.98 -14.78 7.51
N ASN A 133 0.87 -15.18 6.25
CA ASN A 133 0.42 -16.50 5.80
C ASN A 133 1.56 -17.15 5.02
N PRO A 134 2.49 -17.85 5.70
CA PRO A 134 3.76 -18.25 5.10
C PRO A 134 3.62 -19.31 4.00
N ASN A 135 2.59 -20.14 4.08
CA ASN A 135 2.36 -21.25 3.15
C ASN A 135 1.30 -20.93 2.09
N HIS A 136 0.86 -19.67 2.01
CA HIS A 136 -0.18 -19.20 1.08
C HIS A 136 -1.45 -20.08 1.16
N VAL A 137 -1.85 -20.40 2.38
CA VAL A 137 -3.03 -21.21 2.66
C VAL A 137 -4.26 -20.44 2.18
N ARG A 138 -5.09 -21.07 1.36
CA ARG A 138 -6.37 -20.49 0.91
C ARG A 138 -7.39 -20.42 2.06
N PRO A 139 -8.37 -19.51 1.97
CA PRO A 139 -9.44 -19.46 2.97
C PRO A 139 -10.16 -20.80 3.05
N SER A 140 -10.48 -21.25 4.27
CA SER A 140 -11.06 -22.58 4.50
C SER A 140 -12.48 -22.68 3.93
N SER A 141 -13.13 -21.54 3.70
CA SER A 141 -14.34 -21.41 2.89
C SER A 141 -14.50 -19.95 2.43
N PRO A 142 -15.31 -19.66 1.40
CA PRO A 142 -15.61 -18.29 0.99
C PRO A 142 -16.14 -17.37 2.10
N LEU A 143 -16.77 -17.93 3.14
CA LEU A 143 -17.30 -17.16 4.27
C LEU A 143 -16.24 -16.69 5.26
N LYS A 144 -15.01 -17.22 5.17
CA LYS A 144 -13.88 -16.86 6.04
C LYS A 144 -13.01 -15.74 5.49
N ILE A 145 -13.22 -15.33 4.24
CA ILE A 145 -12.53 -14.20 3.65
C ILE A 145 -12.81 -12.95 4.51
N GLY A 146 -11.74 -12.30 4.95
CA GLY A 146 -11.82 -11.13 5.83
C GLY A 146 -11.76 -11.44 7.32
N THR A 147 -11.77 -12.71 7.75
CA THR A 147 -11.88 -13.10 9.18
C THR A 147 -10.61 -13.76 9.70
N SER A 148 -10.37 -13.66 11.01
CA SER A 148 -9.22 -14.29 11.69
C SER A 148 -9.47 -15.76 12.09
N GLU A 149 -10.48 -16.40 11.49
CA GLU A 149 -10.99 -17.71 11.92
C GLU A 149 -10.38 -18.89 11.15
N ASP A 150 -9.40 -18.66 10.27
CA ASP A 150 -8.74 -19.70 9.50
C ASP A 150 -7.23 -19.45 9.27
N GLY A 151 -6.60 -20.38 8.55
CA GLY A 151 -5.16 -20.35 8.29
C GLY A 151 -4.73 -19.38 7.18
N ALA A 152 -5.66 -18.71 6.49
CA ALA A 152 -5.31 -17.72 5.47
C ALA A 152 -4.78 -16.43 6.10
N ASN A 153 -5.12 -16.18 7.38
CA ASN A 153 -4.62 -15.08 8.19
C ASN A 153 -4.69 -13.71 7.46
N HIS A 154 -5.82 -13.44 6.79
CA HIS A 154 -6.09 -12.21 6.03
C HIS A 154 -5.26 -12.00 4.76
N GLU A 155 -4.40 -12.96 4.38
CA GLU A 155 -3.59 -12.90 3.16
C GLU A 155 -4.17 -13.81 2.08
N TYR A 156 -4.55 -13.22 0.95
CA TYR A 156 -5.36 -13.86 -0.07
C TYR A 156 -4.83 -13.61 -1.49
N ASP A 157 -5.13 -14.55 -2.38
CA ASP A 157 -5.10 -14.27 -3.81
C ASP A 157 -6.18 -13.27 -4.21
N LEU A 158 -5.86 -12.41 -5.17
CA LEU A 158 -6.78 -11.39 -5.67
C LEU A 158 -8.13 -11.95 -6.13
N ALA A 159 -8.18 -13.20 -6.61
CA ALA A 159 -9.44 -13.85 -6.96
C ALA A 159 -10.42 -13.94 -5.79
N GLU A 160 -9.93 -14.07 -4.55
CA GLU A 160 -10.77 -14.18 -3.36
C GLU A 160 -11.48 -12.86 -3.03
N PHE A 161 -10.90 -11.71 -3.39
CA PHE A 161 -11.61 -10.44 -3.28
C PHE A 161 -12.93 -10.48 -4.06
N TRP A 162 -12.88 -11.00 -5.29
CA TRP A 162 -14.07 -11.12 -6.13
C TRP A 162 -15.03 -12.22 -5.67
N THR A 163 -14.53 -13.24 -4.95
CA THR A 163 -15.40 -14.17 -4.21
C THR A 163 -16.17 -13.43 -3.12
N ALA A 164 -15.52 -12.56 -2.34
CA ALA A 164 -16.15 -11.75 -1.29
C ALA A 164 -17.19 -10.77 -1.86
N VAL A 165 -16.89 -10.11 -2.99
CA VAL A 165 -17.84 -9.24 -3.71
C VAL A 165 -19.10 -10.01 -4.11
N LYS A 166 -18.97 -11.20 -4.71
CA LYS A 166 -20.11 -12.03 -5.13
C LYS A 166 -21.02 -12.46 -3.96
N LEU A 167 -20.48 -12.49 -2.75
CA LEU A 167 -21.19 -12.89 -1.54
C LEU A 167 -21.73 -11.71 -0.74
N HIS A 168 -21.57 -10.47 -1.22
CA HIS A 168 -21.92 -9.25 -0.47
C HIS A 168 -21.21 -9.17 0.89
N ARG A 169 -19.92 -9.56 0.91
CA ARG A 169 -19.08 -9.64 2.11
C ARG A 169 -17.71 -9.00 1.89
N ILE A 170 -17.67 -7.90 1.14
CA ILE A 170 -16.44 -7.12 0.95
C ILE A 170 -15.88 -6.75 2.34
N PRO A 171 -14.60 -7.05 2.64
CA PRO A 171 -14.01 -6.68 3.93
C PRO A 171 -14.03 -5.16 4.14
N ALA A 172 -14.17 -4.73 5.39
CA ALA A 172 -14.19 -3.32 5.75
C ALA A 172 -12.90 -2.58 5.35
N VAL A 173 -11.75 -3.28 5.38
CA VAL A 173 -10.47 -2.78 4.86
C VAL A 173 -9.89 -3.80 3.88
N SER A 174 -9.68 -3.40 2.63
CA SER A 174 -9.12 -4.27 1.59
C SER A 174 -7.91 -3.62 0.94
N TYR A 175 -6.74 -4.23 1.08
CA TYR A 175 -5.52 -3.87 0.35
C TYR A 175 -5.47 -4.67 -0.94
N ILE A 176 -5.31 -3.99 -2.07
CA ILE A 176 -5.37 -4.61 -3.41
C ILE A 176 -4.04 -4.40 -4.12
N LYS A 177 -3.31 -5.48 -4.44
CA LYS A 177 -2.14 -5.43 -5.33
C LYS A 177 -2.48 -6.15 -6.63
N ALA A 178 -2.28 -5.47 -7.75
CA ALA A 178 -2.37 -6.08 -9.07
C ALA A 178 -1.37 -7.24 -9.20
N ALA A 179 -1.61 -8.14 -10.16
CA ALA A 179 -0.52 -9.02 -10.62
C ALA A 179 0.59 -8.15 -11.22
N ALA A 180 1.85 -8.56 -11.05
CA ALA A 180 3.03 -7.81 -11.45
C ALA A 180 2.91 -7.16 -12.83
N TYR A 181 2.46 -7.89 -13.86
CA TYR A 181 2.37 -7.35 -15.21
C TYR A 181 1.43 -6.13 -15.36
N GLN A 182 0.58 -5.82 -14.37
CA GLN A 182 -0.34 -4.68 -14.34
C GLN A 182 -0.12 -3.71 -13.17
N ASP A 183 0.97 -3.84 -12.41
CA ASP A 183 1.19 -3.00 -11.23
C ASP A 183 1.79 -1.61 -11.54
N GLY A 184 2.06 -1.32 -12.82
CA GLY A 184 2.59 -0.05 -13.30
C GLY A 184 4.11 0.08 -13.21
N HIS A 185 4.82 -0.88 -12.61
CA HIS A 185 6.27 -0.83 -12.48
C HIS A 185 6.97 -1.00 -13.84
N ALA A 186 7.92 -0.11 -14.12
CA ALA A 186 8.66 -0.15 -15.38
C ALA A 186 9.47 -1.44 -15.54
N GLY A 187 9.60 -1.88 -16.80
CA GLY A 187 10.40 -3.04 -17.19
C GLY A 187 9.62 -4.34 -17.26
N TYR A 188 8.55 -4.50 -16.47
CA TYR A 188 7.69 -5.68 -16.52
C TYR A 188 6.19 -5.39 -16.54
N SER A 189 5.80 -4.13 -16.29
CA SER A 189 4.47 -3.56 -16.51
C SER A 189 4.62 -2.24 -17.27
N ASP A 190 3.48 -1.58 -17.51
CA ASP A 190 3.41 -0.27 -18.15
C ASP A 190 2.04 0.41 -17.86
N PRO A 191 1.88 1.71 -18.18
CA PRO A 191 0.63 2.43 -17.91
C PRO A 191 -0.62 1.88 -18.62
N LEU A 192 -0.49 1.14 -19.73
CA LEU A 192 -1.65 0.54 -20.41
C LEU A 192 -2.15 -0.70 -19.65
N ASP A 193 -1.25 -1.57 -19.23
CA ASP A 193 -1.61 -2.74 -18.42
C ASP A 193 -2.14 -2.33 -17.03
N GLU A 194 -1.54 -1.32 -16.40
CA GLU A 194 -2.05 -0.69 -15.17
C GLU A 194 -3.44 -0.07 -15.38
N GLN A 195 -3.64 0.69 -16.46
CA GLN A 195 -4.93 1.29 -16.79
C GLN A 195 -6.02 0.22 -16.94
N ILE A 196 -5.72 -0.89 -17.63
CA ILE A 196 -6.68 -1.99 -17.79
C ILE A 196 -7.10 -2.50 -16.41
N PHE A 197 -6.14 -2.77 -15.53
CA PHE A 197 -6.42 -3.22 -14.17
C PHE A 197 -7.29 -2.22 -13.40
N LEU A 198 -6.88 -0.95 -13.32
CA LEU A 198 -7.58 0.08 -12.57
C LEU A 198 -9.00 0.32 -13.09
N ALA A 199 -9.16 0.44 -14.42
CA ALA A 199 -10.45 0.62 -15.05
C ALA A 199 -11.37 -0.57 -14.81
N ASP A 200 -10.93 -1.80 -15.05
CA ASP A 200 -11.75 -3.00 -14.83
C ASP A 200 -12.13 -3.17 -13.36
N PHE A 201 -11.18 -2.99 -12.46
CA PHE A 201 -11.40 -3.16 -11.02
C PHE A 201 -12.43 -2.15 -10.48
N ILE A 202 -12.22 -0.86 -10.76
CA ILE A 202 -13.10 0.21 -10.27
C ILE A 202 -14.45 0.18 -10.99
N ASN A 203 -14.50 -0.15 -12.28
CA ASN A 203 -15.75 -0.38 -13.00
C ASN A 203 -16.61 -1.48 -12.33
N ARG A 204 -15.99 -2.58 -11.92
CA ARG A 204 -16.70 -3.68 -11.27
C ARG A 204 -17.16 -3.30 -9.87
N LEU A 205 -16.34 -2.61 -9.09
CA LEU A 205 -16.72 -2.10 -7.77
C LEU A 205 -17.88 -1.10 -7.84
N GLN A 206 -17.87 -0.16 -8.78
CA GLN A 206 -18.95 0.81 -8.93
C GLN A 206 -20.30 0.18 -9.29
N ARG A 207 -20.32 -1.08 -9.75
CA ARG A 207 -21.56 -1.82 -10.03
C ARG A 207 -22.13 -2.54 -8.82
N THR A 208 -21.41 -2.64 -7.70
CA THR A 208 -21.90 -3.34 -6.51
C THR A 208 -22.85 -2.47 -5.69
N ASP A 209 -23.65 -3.12 -4.84
CA ASP A 209 -24.57 -2.43 -3.93
C ASP A 209 -23.83 -1.70 -2.80
N GLU A 210 -22.65 -2.21 -2.44
CA GLU A 210 -21.74 -1.66 -1.44
C GLU A 210 -20.99 -0.41 -1.91
N TRP A 211 -21.00 -0.09 -3.22
CA TRP A 211 -20.33 1.08 -3.76
C TRP A 211 -20.70 2.36 -3.01
N LYS A 212 -21.98 2.50 -2.60
CA LYS A 212 -22.50 3.66 -1.87
C LYS A 212 -21.80 3.91 -0.52
N GLU A 213 -21.10 2.91 0.03
CA GLU A 213 -20.36 2.95 1.30
C GLU A 213 -18.85 2.71 1.09
N THR A 214 -18.39 2.71 -0.17
CA THR A 214 -17.01 2.34 -0.53
C THR A 214 -16.16 3.58 -0.82
N VAL A 215 -14.90 3.52 -0.39
CA VAL A 215 -13.84 4.42 -0.84
C VAL A 215 -12.69 3.60 -1.44
N VAL A 216 -12.22 4.00 -2.61
CA VAL A 216 -11.01 3.45 -3.24
C VAL A 216 -9.92 4.52 -3.20
N PHE A 217 -8.82 4.22 -2.52
CA PHE A 217 -7.58 4.99 -2.60
C PHE A 217 -6.69 4.36 -3.67
N ILE A 218 -6.28 5.15 -4.67
CA ILE A 218 -5.27 4.75 -5.66
C ILE A 218 -3.99 5.48 -5.27
N THR A 219 -2.95 4.71 -4.92
CA THR A 219 -1.67 5.26 -4.49
C THR A 219 -0.53 4.33 -4.89
N TYR A 220 0.71 4.81 -4.72
CA TYR A 220 1.93 4.15 -5.14
C TYR A 220 2.82 3.87 -3.91
N ASP A 221 3.67 2.86 -4.01
CA ASP A 221 4.65 2.46 -2.99
C ASP A 221 5.94 3.27 -3.07
N ASP A 222 6.39 3.58 -4.27
CA ASP A 222 7.53 4.48 -4.50
C ASP A 222 7.42 5.20 -5.85
N SER A 223 8.45 5.99 -6.20
CA SER A 223 8.44 6.84 -7.39
C SER A 223 9.28 6.30 -8.56
N ASP A 224 9.78 5.07 -8.47
CA ASP A 224 10.79 4.47 -9.37
C ASP A 224 12.08 5.31 -9.48
N GLY A 225 12.29 6.25 -8.55
CA GLY A 225 13.34 7.27 -8.64
C GLY A 225 13.13 8.29 -9.77
N TRP A 226 11.94 8.35 -10.37
CA TRP A 226 11.60 9.33 -11.41
C TRP A 226 11.58 10.75 -10.85
N TYR A 227 11.79 11.70 -11.76
CA TYR A 227 11.84 13.11 -11.43
C TYR A 227 10.50 13.63 -10.89
N ASP A 228 10.52 14.15 -9.68
CA ASP A 228 9.55 15.11 -9.16
C ASP A 228 10.30 16.38 -8.73
N HIS A 229 9.68 17.54 -8.92
CA HIS A 229 10.30 18.84 -8.70
C HIS A 229 10.24 19.31 -7.24
N VAL A 230 9.48 18.63 -6.38
CA VAL A 230 9.19 19.05 -5.01
C VAL A 230 10.12 18.34 -4.05
N MET A 231 10.84 19.12 -3.24
CA MET A 231 11.46 18.63 -2.01
C MET A 231 10.39 18.58 -0.92
N GLY A 232 9.98 17.37 -0.53
CA GLY A 232 9.04 17.15 0.57
C GLY A 232 9.61 17.60 1.93
N PRO A 233 8.75 17.85 2.93
CA PRO A 233 9.22 18.15 4.28
C PRO A 233 9.91 16.94 4.90
N ILE A 234 11.10 17.14 5.46
CA ILE A 234 11.85 16.09 6.14
C ILE A 234 11.44 16.04 7.61
N ILE A 235 10.53 15.12 7.95
CA ILE A 235 10.03 14.87 9.30
C ILE A 235 10.93 13.94 10.11
N ASN A 236 11.62 13.01 9.45
CA ASN A 236 12.57 12.08 10.08
C ASN A 236 13.94 12.29 9.44
N GLN A 237 14.91 12.66 10.28
CA GLN A 237 16.29 12.90 9.87
C GLN A 237 17.13 11.63 10.04
N SER A 238 18.17 11.51 9.23
CA SER A 238 19.05 10.35 9.15
C SER A 238 20.46 10.78 8.75
N ASP A 239 21.46 10.01 9.16
CA ASP A 239 22.87 10.20 8.78
C ASP A 239 23.55 8.87 8.36
N VAL A 240 22.77 7.88 7.94
CA VAL A 240 23.31 6.58 7.49
C VAL A 240 23.93 6.70 6.10
N LYS A 241 24.90 5.85 5.79
CA LYS A 241 25.62 5.88 4.50
C LYS A 241 24.71 5.61 3.29
N ASP A 242 23.50 5.11 3.52
CA ASP A 242 22.52 4.75 2.50
C ASP A 242 21.54 5.90 2.16
N ASP A 243 21.62 7.04 2.86
CA ASP A 243 20.73 8.18 2.61
C ASP A 243 20.89 8.74 1.19
N GLN A 244 19.74 9.10 0.57
CA GLN A 244 19.68 9.50 -0.83
C GLN A 244 19.33 10.97 -1.06
N LEU A 245 18.85 11.70 -0.04
CA LEU A 245 18.34 13.07 -0.19
C LEU A 245 19.39 14.05 -0.74
N LEU A 246 20.50 14.26 -0.01
CA LEU A 246 21.64 15.08 -0.43
C LEU A 246 22.93 14.24 -0.59
N GLY A 247 22.77 12.92 -0.68
CA GLY A 247 23.84 11.92 -0.71
C GLY A 247 24.09 11.22 0.64
N PRO A 248 25.04 10.26 0.66
CA PRO A 248 25.34 9.41 1.82
C PRO A 248 25.53 10.18 3.13
N GLY A 249 24.74 9.85 4.15
CA GLY A 249 24.78 10.48 5.48
C GLY A 249 24.29 11.92 5.56
N ASN A 250 23.67 12.45 4.50
CA ASN A 250 23.25 13.85 4.42
C ASN A 250 21.72 14.02 4.42
N CYS A 251 21.03 13.42 5.39
CA CYS A 251 19.60 13.66 5.65
C CYS A 251 19.33 14.35 7.02
N GLY A 252 20.35 14.92 7.65
CA GLY A 252 20.24 15.67 8.90
C GLY A 252 20.79 14.89 10.10
N THR A 253 20.37 15.25 11.31
CA THR A 253 20.86 14.60 12.54
C THR A 253 19.76 13.69 13.09
N PRO A 254 20.00 12.38 13.26
CA PRO A 254 18.98 11.45 13.74
C PRO A 254 18.40 11.86 15.09
N LYS A 255 17.07 11.72 15.21
CA LYS A 255 16.30 12.01 16.43
C LYS A 255 15.28 10.91 16.65
N SER A 256 14.59 10.94 17.79
CA SER A 256 13.37 10.16 17.96
C SER A 256 12.39 10.46 16.81
N PRO A 257 11.67 9.45 16.30
CA PRO A 257 10.71 9.64 15.22
C PRO A 257 9.73 10.78 15.53
N ALA A 258 9.36 11.57 14.53
CA ALA A 258 8.50 12.74 14.72
C ALA A 258 7.20 12.39 15.48
N GLY A 259 6.91 13.15 16.54
CA GLY A 259 5.71 12.95 17.37
C GLY A 259 5.73 11.70 18.26
N SER A 260 6.88 11.06 18.45
CA SER A 260 7.04 9.83 19.25
C SER A 260 8.16 9.95 20.28
N ASP A 261 7.96 9.31 21.44
CA ASP A 261 8.99 9.12 22.49
C ASP A 261 9.83 7.85 22.27
N ALA A 262 9.67 7.18 21.13
CA ALA A 262 10.49 6.02 20.79
C ALA A 262 11.99 6.38 20.74
N PRO A 263 12.89 5.42 21.03
CA PRO A 263 14.33 5.62 20.82
C PRO A 263 14.64 6.06 19.38
N ILE A 264 15.84 6.60 19.17
CA ILE A 264 16.31 6.98 17.82
C ILE A 264 16.25 5.76 16.88
N GLN A 265 15.60 5.93 15.74
CA GLN A 265 15.47 4.93 14.68
C GLN A 265 16.10 5.50 13.40
N ASN A 266 17.43 5.36 13.28
CA ASN A 266 18.20 5.92 12.17
C ASN A 266 17.89 5.21 10.83
N GLY A 267 18.19 5.84 9.68
CA GLY A 267 17.90 5.26 8.36
C GLY A 267 16.45 5.41 7.92
N ARG A 268 15.71 6.37 8.50
CA ARG A 268 14.30 6.66 8.16
C ARG A 268 14.15 8.04 7.52
N CYS A 269 15.14 8.47 6.74
CA CYS A 269 15.09 9.73 6.02
C CYS A 269 13.74 9.88 5.29
N GLY A 270 12.99 10.95 5.59
CA GLY A 270 11.67 11.12 5.01
C GLY A 270 10.98 12.42 5.43
N TYR A 271 10.04 12.94 4.64
CA TYR A 271 9.40 12.24 3.52
C TYR A 271 10.27 12.07 2.27
N GLY A 272 10.00 11.00 1.52
CA GLY A 272 10.60 10.71 0.22
C GLY A 272 9.95 11.51 -0.91
N PRO A 273 10.15 11.08 -2.18
CA PRO A 273 9.50 11.70 -3.33
C PRO A 273 7.97 11.73 -3.22
N ARG A 274 7.36 12.71 -3.91
CA ARG A 274 5.91 12.82 -3.99
C ARG A 274 5.33 11.71 -4.87
N LEU A 275 4.19 11.17 -4.48
CA LEU A 275 3.48 10.08 -5.15
C LEU A 275 2.06 10.51 -5.53
N PRO A 276 1.48 9.96 -6.60
CA PRO A 276 0.06 10.17 -6.87
C PRO A 276 -0.81 9.58 -5.74
N LEU A 277 -1.84 10.33 -5.35
CA LEU A 277 -2.93 9.85 -4.52
C LEU A 277 -4.26 10.29 -5.13
N LEU A 278 -5.14 9.34 -5.45
CA LEU A 278 -6.51 9.60 -5.88
C LEU A 278 -7.50 8.93 -4.93
N VAL A 279 -8.66 9.55 -4.78
CA VAL A 279 -9.81 9.01 -4.04
C VAL A 279 -10.98 8.89 -5.00
N VAL A 280 -11.46 7.66 -5.22
CA VAL A 280 -12.63 7.35 -6.05
C VAL A 280 -13.71 6.80 -5.14
N SER A 281 -14.78 7.57 -4.93
CA SER A 281 -15.83 7.26 -3.97
C SER A 281 -17.08 8.10 -4.23
N PRO A 282 -18.30 7.63 -3.88
CA PRO A 282 -19.49 8.49 -3.79
C PRO A 282 -19.29 9.70 -2.86
N TRP A 283 -18.37 9.60 -1.90
CA TRP A 283 -18.13 10.63 -0.88
C TRP A 283 -16.95 11.54 -1.22
N ALA A 284 -16.26 11.27 -2.32
CA ALA A 284 -15.15 12.09 -2.77
C ALA A 284 -15.67 13.46 -3.25
N ARG A 285 -14.89 14.50 -3.00
CA ARG A 285 -15.06 15.76 -3.75
C ARG A 285 -14.85 15.48 -5.24
N GLN A 286 -15.48 16.27 -6.09
CA GLN A 286 -15.42 16.10 -7.54
C GLN A 286 -14.51 17.14 -8.18
N ASN A 287 -13.67 16.71 -9.12
CA ASN A 287 -12.68 17.55 -9.81
C ASN A 287 -11.87 18.42 -8.84
N TYR A 288 -11.41 17.82 -7.74
CA TYR A 288 -10.83 18.54 -6.61
C TYR A 288 -9.39 18.07 -6.33
N VAL A 289 -8.51 19.02 -6.07
CA VAL A 289 -7.12 18.76 -5.67
C VAL A 289 -6.94 19.19 -4.22
N ASP A 290 -6.58 18.26 -3.33
CA ASP A 290 -6.22 18.59 -1.95
C ASP A 290 -4.72 18.80 -1.78
N HIS A 291 -4.36 19.97 -1.24
CA HIS A 291 -2.97 20.42 -1.11
C HIS A 291 -2.40 20.19 0.30
N ARG A 292 -3.10 19.47 1.17
CA ARG A 292 -2.58 19.16 2.52
C ARG A 292 -1.43 18.18 2.42
N VAL A 293 -0.37 18.43 3.19
CA VAL A 293 0.76 17.49 3.31
C VAL A 293 0.24 16.18 3.90
N THR A 294 0.40 15.10 3.16
CA THR A 294 0.03 13.73 3.52
C THR A 294 1.14 12.78 3.09
N ASP A 295 1.13 11.55 3.60
CA ASP A 295 2.11 10.53 3.22
C ASP A 295 1.48 9.13 3.30
N GLN A 296 2.22 8.08 2.98
CA GLN A 296 1.69 6.70 3.02
C GLN A 296 1.05 6.31 4.36
N SER A 297 1.58 6.82 5.48
CA SER A 297 0.99 6.61 6.81
C SER A 297 -0.34 7.37 7.04
N SER A 298 -0.71 8.30 6.15
CA SER A 298 -2.06 8.91 6.14
C SER A 298 -3.16 7.90 5.84
N ILE A 299 -2.85 6.81 5.10
CA ILE A 299 -3.78 5.69 4.89
C ILE A 299 -4.02 4.94 6.21
N VAL A 300 -2.94 4.65 6.96
CA VAL A 300 -3.02 4.05 8.31
C VAL A 300 -3.87 4.93 9.21
N ARG A 301 -3.54 6.23 9.30
CA ARG A 301 -4.31 7.21 10.08
C ARG A 301 -5.79 7.24 9.70
N PHE A 302 -6.12 7.18 8.40
CA PHE A 302 -7.51 7.17 7.95
C PHE A 302 -8.26 5.93 8.47
N ILE A 303 -7.65 4.75 8.40
CA ILE A 303 -8.22 3.50 8.93
C ILE A 303 -8.42 3.60 10.44
N GLU A 304 -7.40 4.06 11.17
CA GLU A 304 -7.45 4.22 12.62
C GLU A 304 -8.56 5.17 13.08
N GLU A 305 -8.72 6.31 12.40
CA GLU A 305 -9.75 7.30 12.71
C GLU A 305 -11.15 6.79 12.32
N ASN A 306 -11.29 6.12 11.18
CA ASN A 306 -12.58 5.61 10.70
C ASN A 306 -13.14 4.49 11.60
N PHE A 307 -12.25 3.67 12.17
CA PHE A 307 -12.63 2.52 13.01
C PHE A 307 -12.29 2.67 14.50
N ASN A 308 -11.78 3.84 14.92
CA ASN A 308 -11.41 4.16 16.29
C ASN A 308 -10.42 3.14 16.93
N LEU A 309 -9.34 2.84 16.21
CA LEU A 309 -8.38 1.76 16.57
C LEU A 309 -7.24 2.18 17.50
N GLY A 310 -7.05 3.50 17.72
CA GLY A 310 -5.83 4.04 18.31
C GLY A 310 -4.66 4.09 17.31
N ARG A 311 -3.48 4.53 17.76
CA ARG A 311 -2.26 4.58 16.95
C ARG A 311 -1.45 3.29 17.10
N ILE A 312 -0.73 2.87 16.07
CA ILE A 312 0.20 1.72 16.09
C ILE A 312 1.31 1.96 17.13
N GLY A 313 1.83 3.18 17.20
CA GLY A 313 2.88 3.56 18.16
C GLY A 313 4.29 3.09 17.74
N ASN A 314 5.21 3.07 18.71
CA ASN A 314 6.62 2.67 18.52
C ASN A 314 7.37 3.41 17.37
N GLY A 315 7.04 4.69 17.14
CA GLY A 315 7.66 5.48 16.09
C GLY A 315 7.00 5.35 14.71
N SER A 316 5.82 4.74 14.61
CA SER A 316 4.97 4.93 13.44
C SER A 316 4.73 6.41 13.16
N ALA A 317 4.71 6.79 11.87
CA ALA A 317 4.41 8.14 11.43
C ALA A 317 2.91 8.48 11.46
N ASP A 318 2.04 7.50 11.75
CA ASP A 318 0.59 7.64 11.91
C ASP A 318 0.17 8.80 12.85
N VAL A 319 0.98 9.11 13.85
CA VAL A 319 0.77 10.15 14.87
C VAL A 319 0.98 11.56 14.33
N VAL A 320 1.80 11.72 13.28
CA VAL A 320 2.06 13.01 12.61
C VAL A 320 1.50 13.09 11.19
N ALA A 321 1.05 11.96 10.62
CA ALA A 321 0.51 11.87 9.27
C ALA A 321 -0.64 12.86 9.03
N GLY A 322 -0.72 13.47 7.85
CA GLY A 322 -1.84 14.33 7.48
C GLY A 322 -3.18 13.57 7.41
N THR A 323 -4.30 14.24 7.66
CA THR A 323 -5.64 13.64 7.49
C THR A 323 -6.07 13.68 6.02
N LEU A 324 -6.70 12.59 5.55
CA LEU A 324 -7.27 12.49 4.19
C LEU A 324 -8.67 13.09 4.06
N ASN A 325 -9.25 13.61 5.16
CA ASN A 325 -10.62 14.15 5.19
C ASN A 325 -10.85 15.33 4.22
N GLY A 326 -9.77 15.99 3.78
CA GLY A 326 -9.83 17.05 2.77
C GLY A 326 -10.33 16.59 1.40
N LEU A 327 -10.19 15.30 1.10
CA LEU A 327 -10.58 14.68 -0.18
C LEU A 327 -12.08 14.33 -0.23
N PHE A 328 -12.78 14.43 0.89
CA PHE A 328 -14.19 14.03 1.02
C PHE A 328 -15.12 15.23 1.23
N ASP A 329 -16.39 15.00 0.91
CA ASP A 329 -17.50 15.84 1.33
C ASP A 329 -18.69 15.01 1.81
N PHE A 330 -18.70 14.69 3.09
CA PHE A 330 -19.77 13.93 3.74
C PHE A 330 -21.04 14.75 4.02
N ARG A 331 -21.06 16.06 3.70
CA ARG A 331 -22.20 16.95 3.98
C ARG A 331 -23.06 17.22 2.75
N HIS A 332 -22.55 16.95 1.55
CA HIS A 332 -23.34 17.10 0.33
C HIS A 332 -24.45 16.05 0.25
N SER A 333 -25.63 16.49 -0.21
CA SER A 333 -26.82 15.63 -0.30
C SER A 333 -26.80 14.66 -1.49
N ALA A 334 -25.87 14.84 -2.43
CA ALA A 334 -25.77 14.02 -3.63
C ALA A 334 -24.38 13.33 -3.70
N PRO A 335 -24.33 12.00 -3.88
CA PRO A 335 -23.08 11.28 -4.07
C PRO A 335 -22.40 11.67 -5.38
N ALA A 336 -21.07 11.56 -5.42
CA ALA A 336 -20.32 11.66 -6.66
C ALA A 336 -20.81 10.62 -7.68
N PRO A 337 -21.05 11.02 -8.96
CA PRO A 337 -21.49 10.11 -9.98
C PRO A 337 -20.51 8.96 -10.20
N LYS A 338 -21.05 7.78 -10.53
CA LYS A 338 -20.23 6.66 -11.02
C LYS A 338 -19.56 7.06 -12.34
N LEU A 339 -18.32 6.62 -12.55
CA LEU A 339 -17.55 6.85 -13.76
C LEU A 339 -17.09 5.51 -14.32
N PHE A 340 -17.68 5.08 -15.45
CA PHE A 340 -17.23 3.87 -16.14
C PHE A 340 -16.25 4.22 -17.25
N LEU A 341 -15.12 3.53 -17.29
CA LEU A 341 -14.06 3.75 -18.29
C LEU A 341 -13.87 2.51 -19.16
N ASP A 342 -13.56 2.67 -20.45
CA ASP A 342 -13.08 1.57 -21.28
C ASP A 342 -11.68 1.17 -20.78
N PRO A 343 -11.47 -0.09 -20.35
CA PRO A 343 -10.19 -0.51 -19.79
C PRO A 343 -9.01 -0.36 -20.76
N ARG A 344 -9.25 -0.51 -22.07
CA ARG A 344 -8.19 -0.46 -23.08
C ARG A 344 -7.78 0.96 -23.42
N THR A 345 -8.69 1.91 -23.34
CA THR A 345 -8.45 3.29 -23.80
C THR A 345 -8.46 4.32 -22.68
N GLY A 346 -8.98 3.98 -21.51
CA GLY A 346 -9.19 4.89 -20.38
C GLY A 346 -10.28 5.94 -20.65
N GLN A 347 -10.96 5.88 -21.81
CA GLN A 347 -12.00 6.83 -22.19
C GLN A 347 -13.29 6.56 -21.44
N ILE A 348 -14.07 7.62 -21.21
CA ILE A 348 -15.38 7.52 -20.55
C ILE A 348 -16.30 6.69 -21.45
N LEU A 349 -16.87 5.63 -20.88
CA LEU A 349 -17.98 4.92 -21.53
C LEU A 349 -19.19 5.83 -21.43
N SER A 350 -19.80 6.16 -22.58
CA SER A 350 -21.10 6.86 -22.59
C SER A 350 -22.03 6.07 -21.68
N SER A 351 -22.57 6.72 -20.65
CA SER A 351 -23.48 6.10 -19.69
C SER A 351 -24.50 5.27 -20.46
N ASP A 352 -24.54 3.96 -20.23
CA ASP A 352 -25.76 3.21 -20.50
C ASP A 352 -26.83 3.93 -19.68
N THR A 353 -27.67 4.67 -20.41
CA THR A 353 -28.98 5.06 -19.93
C THR A 353 -29.70 3.76 -19.63
N ASP A 354 -29.88 3.46 -18.34
CA ASP A 354 -31.03 2.72 -17.82
C ASP A 354 -31.18 3.00 -16.31
#